data_AF-A0A7S0GXZ1-F1
#
_entry.id   AF-A0A7S0GXZ1-F1
#
_cell.length_a   1.000
_cell.length_b   1.000
_cell.length_c   1.000
_cell.angle_alpha   90.00
_cell.angle_beta   90.00
_cell.angle_gamma   90.00
#
_symmetry.space_group_name_H-M   'P 1'
#
loop_
_entity.id
_entity.type
_entity.pdbx_description
1 polymer ?
#
loop_
_entity_poly.entity_id
_entity_poly.type
_entity_poly.pdbx_seq_one_letter_code
_entity_poly.pdbx_strand_id
1 'polypeptide(L)'
;MGGARRVPWRDWAEWDRVRVGLCGDDPQARDASIARVADWRRRGRVPHAVDCTASLLETRSLDAGVPGNVGNVGSGGAPLSENMLRLAYAAALVRMVNGAVDPSQKGKYAAPVMTLAKRMGIPAVLVDVRMAASHQEMPALALLRHASERALQWLFERYWHAQANQLRELRRGAQRAAQDLVRAE
;
A
#
# COMPACT_ATOMS: atom_id res chain seq x y z
N MET A 1 17.48 -14.24 19.01
CA MET A 1 18.15 -13.25 18.13
C MET A 1 17.22 -12.96 16.95
N GLY A 2 16.52 -11.83 16.96
CA GLY A 2 15.66 -11.43 15.84
C GLY A 2 16.52 -10.94 14.68
N GLY A 3 16.69 -11.77 13.65
CA GLY A 3 17.46 -11.40 12.47
C GLY A 3 16.94 -10.11 11.83
N ALA A 4 17.84 -9.22 11.42
CA ALA A 4 17.48 -7.99 10.72
C ALA A 4 16.60 -8.34 9.50
N ARG A 5 15.38 -7.79 9.47
CA ARG A 5 14.44 -8.02 8.38
C ARG A 5 15.08 -7.50 7.08
N ARG A 6 15.39 -8.39 6.14
CA ARG A 6 15.89 -7.99 4.82
C ARG A 6 14.83 -7.16 4.10
N VAL A 7 15.27 -6.05 3.50
CA VAL A 7 14.44 -5.09 2.78
C VAL A 7 14.99 -4.89 1.36
N PRO A 8 14.13 -4.59 0.37
CA PRO A 8 14.53 -4.53 -1.04
C PRO A 8 15.11 -3.17 -1.48
N TRP A 9 14.95 -2.12 -0.65
CA TRP A 9 15.59 -0.83 -0.86
C TRP A 9 17.04 -0.86 -0.38
N ARG A 10 17.90 -0.11 -1.07
CA ARG A 10 19.32 0.07 -0.77
C ARG A 10 19.53 0.78 0.55
N ASP A 11 18.74 1.81 0.81
CA ASP A 11 18.85 2.66 1.99
C ASP A 11 17.49 3.29 2.33
N TRP A 12 17.37 3.82 3.55
CA TRP A 12 16.12 4.45 4.01
C TRP A 12 15.80 5.76 3.29
N ALA A 13 16.74 6.35 2.54
CA ALA A 13 16.46 7.52 1.71
C ALA A 13 15.77 7.11 0.40
N GLU A 14 16.10 5.95 -0.17
CA GLU A 14 15.37 5.34 -1.29
C GLU A 14 13.94 5.01 -0.89
N TRP A 15 13.75 4.41 0.29
CA TRP A 15 12.41 4.15 0.82
C TRP A 15 11.60 5.45 0.99
N ASP A 16 12.21 6.51 1.52
CA ASP A 16 11.53 7.79 1.75
C ASP A 16 11.17 8.51 0.44
N ARG A 17 12.03 8.44 -0.60
CA ARG A 17 11.69 8.94 -1.94
C ARG A 17 10.46 8.25 -2.52
N VAL A 18 10.40 6.91 -2.43
CA VAL A 18 9.23 6.15 -2.87
C VAL A 18 8.00 6.51 -2.05
N ARG A 19 8.12 6.66 -0.73
CA ARG A 19 7.02 7.12 0.13
C ARG A 19 6.49 8.48 -0.34
N VAL A 20 7.36 9.46 -0.56
CA VAL A 20 6.96 10.80 -0.99
C VAL A 20 6.23 10.74 -2.33
N GLY A 21 6.72 9.97 -3.30
CA GLY A 21 6.04 9.86 -4.59
C GLY A 21 4.72 9.10 -4.53
N LEU A 22 4.61 8.02 -3.75
CA LEU A 22 3.35 7.27 -3.63
C LEU A 22 2.28 8.02 -2.83
N CYS A 23 2.65 8.73 -1.76
CA CYS A 23 1.72 9.47 -0.89
C CYS A 23 1.47 10.92 -1.34
N GLY A 24 2.26 11.45 -2.27
CA GLY A 24 2.10 12.80 -2.80
C GLY A 24 1.08 12.86 -3.94
N ASP A 25 0.85 14.07 -4.45
CA ASP A 25 -0.13 14.33 -5.50
C ASP A 25 0.46 14.31 -6.92
N ASP A 26 1.78 14.50 -7.06
CA ASP A 26 2.47 14.54 -8.35
C ASP A 26 2.39 13.19 -9.10
N PRO A 27 1.71 13.15 -10.27
CA PRO A 27 1.60 11.94 -11.08
C PRO A 27 2.95 11.39 -11.53
N GLN A 28 3.91 12.24 -11.90
CA GLN A 28 5.20 11.77 -12.41
C GLN A 28 6.04 11.13 -11.30
N ALA A 29 6.10 11.75 -10.12
CA ALA A 29 6.75 11.15 -8.96
C ALA A 29 6.07 9.84 -8.53
N ARG A 30 4.74 9.74 -8.66
CA ARG A 30 3.98 8.52 -8.38
C ARG A 30 4.35 7.39 -9.35
N ASP A 31 4.35 7.65 -10.65
CA ASP A 31 4.70 6.66 -11.67
C ASP A 31 6.14 6.15 -11.50
N ALA A 32 7.09 7.05 -11.26
CA ALA A 32 8.47 6.70 -10.96
C ALA A 32 8.59 5.83 -9.68
N SER A 33 7.75 6.10 -8.68
CA SER A 33 7.72 5.33 -7.43
C SER A 33 7.08 3.95 -7.60
N ILE A 34 6.03 3.83 -8.41
CA ILE A 34 5.44 2.53 -8.79
C ILE A 34 6.48 1.69 -9.53
N ALA A 35 7.16 2.26 -10.52
CA ALA A 35 8.25 1.60 -11.24
C ALA A 35 9.36 1.14 -10.28
N ARG A 36 9.71 1.97 -9.29
CA ARG A 36 10.69 1.58 -8.27
C ARG A 36 10.22 0.42 -7.39
N VAL A 37 8.93 0.35 -7.04
CA VAL A 37 8.38 -0.81 -6.33
C VAL A 37 8.45 -2.07 -7.22
N ALA A 38 8.26 -1.96 -8.54
CA ALA A 38 8.48 -3.08 -9.45
C ALA A 38 9.94 -3.57 -9.45
N ASP A 39 10.93 -2.68 -9.32
CA ASP A 39 12.33 -3.10 -9.10
C ASP A 39 12.48 -3.86 -7.77
N TRP A 40 11.84 -3.38 -6.71
CA TRP A 40 11.90 -4.03 -5.40
C TRP A 40 11.29 -5.44 -5.43
N ARG A 41 10.21 -5.66 -6.19
CA ARG A 41 9.62 -6.99 -6.42
C ARG A 41 10.63 -7.96 -7.02
N ARG A 42 11.51 -7.47 -7.91
CA ARG A 42 12.57 -8.28 -8.55
C ARG A 42 13.75 -8.59 -7.61
N ARG A 43 14.04 -7.70 -6.66
CA ARG A 43 15.17 -7.86 -5.71
C ARG A 43 14.86 -8.81 -4.56
N GLY A 44 13.58 -8.99 -4.21
CA GLY A 44 13.18 -9.91 -3.16
C GLY A 44 11.85 -9.56 -2.51
N ARG A 45 11.73 -9.86 -1.22
CA ARG A 45 10.46 -9.77 -0.50
C ARG A 45 10.10 -8.33 -0.16
N VAL A 46 9.19 -7.76 -0.93
CA VAL A 46 8.57 -6.45 -0.66
C VAL A 46 7.60 -6.57 0.51
N PRO A 47 7.56 -5.59 1.45
CA PRO A 47 6.51 -5.55 2.45
C PRO A 47 5.12 -5.50 1.80
N HIS A 48 4.18 -6.31 2.29
CA HIS A 48 2.83 -6.44 1.71
C HIS A 48 2.12 -5.09 1.51
N ALA A 49 2.21 -4.19 2.50
CA ALA A 49 1.61 -2.87 2.41
C ALA A 49 2.19 -2.02 1.26
N VAL A 50 3.49 -2.14 0.98
CA VAL A 50 4.15 -1.45 -0.15
C VAL A 50 3.62 -2.01 -1.47
N ASP A 51 3.57 -3.34 -1.58
CA ASP A 51 3.09 -4.02 -2.79
C ASP A 51 1.63 -3.64 -3.12
N CYS A 52 0.74 -3.72 -2.13
CA CYS A 52 -0.66 -3.34 -2.29
C CYS A 52 -0.84 -1.85 -2.61
N THR A 53 -0.04 -0.97 -2.01
CA THR A 53 -0.10 0.47 -2.31
C THR A 53 0.22 0.70 -3.79
N ALA A 54 1.31 0.13 -4.28
CA ALA A 54 1.72 0.29 -5.68
C ALA A 54 0.69 -0.30 -6.65
N SER A 55 0.17 -1.50 -6.38
CA SER A 55 -0.85 -2.13 -7.23
C SER A 55 -2.17 -1.34 -7.27
N LEU A 56 -2.59 -0.74 -6.15
CA LEU A 56 -3.80 0.10 -6.13
C LEU A 56 -3.60 1.40 -6.91
N LEU A 57 -2.45 2.06 -6.76
CA LEU A 57 -2.14 3.29 -7.50
C LEU A 57 -1.99 3.02 -9.00
N GLU A 58 -1.33 1.92 -9.38
CA GLU A 58 -1.22 1.47 -10.77
C GLU A 58 -2.60 1.14 -11.37
N THR A 59 -3.47 0.47 -10.62
CA THR A 59 -4.84 0.20 -11.08
C THR A 59 -5.61 1.51 -11.32
N ARG A 60 -5.46 2.49 -10.42
CA ARG A 60 -6.10 3.80 -10.56
C ARG A 60 -5.54 4.61 -11.73
N SER A 61 -4.24 4.51 -12.05
CA SER A 61 -3.65 5.22 -13.19
C SER A 61 -4.09 4.65 -14.54
N LEU A 62 -4.56 3.41 -14.58
CA LEU A 62 -5.16 2.79 -15.76
C LEU A 62 -6.65 3.14 -15.95
N ASP A 63 -7.27 3.78 -14.95
CA ASP A 63 -8.70 4.09 -14.93
C ASP A 63 -8.97 5.55 -15.31
N ALA A 64 -9.41 5.78 -16.55
CA ALA A 64 -9.72 7.12 -17.06
C ALA A 64 -10.91 7.80 -16.36
N GLY A 65 -11.72 7.05 -15.60
CA GLY A 65 -12.80 7.62 -14.80
C GLY A 65 -12.37 8.15 -13.43
N VAL A 66 -11.08 8.04 -13.07
CA VAL A 66 -10.52 8.66 -11.87
C VAL A 66 -10.24 10.14 -12.14
N PRO A 67 -10.78 11.08 -11.35
CA PRO A 67 -10.53 12.51 -11.52
C PRO A 67 -9.03 12.85 -11.51
N GLY A 68 -8.60 13.71 -12.44
CA GLY A 68 -7.20 14.10 -12.58
C GLY A 68 -6.31 13.06 -13.27
N ASN A 69 -6.85 11.89 -13.61
CA ASN A 69 -6.15 10.91 -14.45
C ASN A 69 -6.39 11.24 -15.93
N VAL A 70 -5.42 11.88 -16.57
CA VAL A 70 -5.34 11.98 -18.04
C VAL A 70 -4.88 10.62 -18.57
N GLY A 71 -5.80 9.65 -18.48
CA GLY A 71 -5.52 8.22 -18.61
C GLY A 71 -4.52 7.92 -19.71
N ASN A 72 -3.39 7.31 -19.35
CA ASN A 72 -2.22 6.95 -20.15
C ASN A 72 -2.24 7.28 -21.67
N VAL A 73 -2.45 8.55 -22.05
CA VAL A 73 -2.49 8.99 -23.46
C VAL A 73 -1.09 8.84 -24.11
N GLY A 74 -0.05 8.69 -23.29
CA GLY A 74 1.35 8.59 -23.72
C GLY A 74 1.89 7.16 -23.92
N SER A 75 1.23 6.10 -23.46
CA SER A 75 1.79 4.73 -23.56
C SER A 75 1.31 3.91 -24.76
N GLY A 76 0.54 4.50 -25.68
CA GLY A 76 0.11 3.85 -26.92
C GLY A 76 -0.80 2.62 -26.76
N GLY A 77 -1.19 2.27 -25.52
CA GLY A 77 -2.09 1.17 -25.22
C GLY A 77 -3.55 1.61 -25.22
N ALA A 78 -4.43 0.74 -25.72
CA ALA A 78 -5.87 0.96 -25.63
C ALA A 78 -6.32 1.02 -24.15
N PRO A 79 -7.33 1.84 -23.82
CA PRO A 79 -7.87 1.88 -22.46
C PRO A 79 -8.40 0.51 -22.05
N LEU A 80 -8.24 0.16 -20.76
CA LEU A 80 -8.80 -1.08 -20.23
C LEU A 80 -10.33 -1.05 -20.28
N SER A 81 -10.94 -2.21 -20.58
CA SER A 81 -12.39 -2.34 -20.46
C SER A 81 -12.83 -2.21 -19.01
N GLU A 82 -14.08 -1.78 -18.78
CA GLU A 82 -14.64 -1.69 -17.43
C GLU A 82 -14.53 -3.01 -16.67
N ASN A 83 -14.76 -4.15 -17.34
CA ASN A 83 -14.63 -5.46 -16.69
C ASN A 83 -13.19 -5.76 -16.26
N MET A 84 -12.18 -5.41 -17.07
CA MET A 84 -10.77 -5.55 -16.69
C MET A 84 -10.40 -4.66 -15.51
N LEU A 85 -10.91 -3.41 -15.48
CA LEU A 85 -10.73 -2.52 -14.34
C LEU A 85 -11.37 -3.11 -13.07
N ARG A 86 -12.61 -3.60 -13.15
CA ARG A 86 -13.29 -4.23 -12.01
C ARG A 86 -12.48 -5.41 -11.45
N LEU A 87 -11.97 -6.27 -12.32
CA LEU A 87 -11.11 -7.40 -11.93
C LEU A 87 -9.80 -6.94 -11.28
N ALA A 88 -9.13 -5.93 -11.84
CA ALA A 88 -7.88 -5.40 -11.30
C ALA A 88 -8.07 -4.78 -9.90
N TYR A 89 -9.09 -3.93 -9.73
CA TYR A 89 -9.42 -3.36 -8.42
C TYR A 89 -9.79 -4.44 -7.41
N ALA A 90 -10.66 -5.38 -7.78
CA ALA A 90 -11.09 -6.47 -6.92
C ALA A 90 -9.89 -7.29 -6.43
N ALA A 91 -8.99 -7.70 -7.34
CA ALA A 91 -7.80 -8.47 -6.99
C ALA A 91 -6.87 -7.68 -6.04
N ALA A 92 -6.62 -6.40 -6.32
CA ALA A 92 -5.77 -5.56 -5.47
C ALA A 92 -6.37 -5.36 -4.06
N LEU A 93 -7.67 -5.09 -3.97
CA LEU A 93 -8.40 -4.89 -2.71
C LEU A 93 -8.48 -6.17 -1.88
N VAL A 94 -8.81 -7.31 -2.51
CA VAL A 94 -8.86 -8.61 -1.82
C VAL A 94 -7.48 -8.98 -1.27
N ARG A 95 -6.40 -8.82 -2.07
CA ARG A 95 -5.02 -9.06 -1.60
C ARG A 95 -4.65 -8.14 -0.44
N MET A 96 -5.04 -6.87 -0.51
CA MET A 96 -4.79 -5.89 0.54
C MET A 96 -5.46 -6.30 1.86
N VAL A 97 -6.76 -6.61 1.84
CA VAL A 97 -7.51 -7.00 3.04
C VAL A 97 -6.99 -8.32 3.62
N ASN A 98 -6.79 -9.35 2.78
CA ASN A 98 -6.29 -10.65 3.25
C ASN A 98 -4.93 -10.49 3.93
N GLY A 99 -3.94 -9.89 3.25
CA GLY A 99 -2.61 -9.76 3.87
C GLY A 99 -2.55 -8.77 5.04
N ALA A 100 -3.55 -7.90 5.22
CA ALA A 100 -3.71 -7.11 6.44
C ALA A 100 -4.18 -7.97 7.62
N VAL A 101 -5.14 -8.87 7.42
CA VAL A 101 -5.73 -9.68 8.51
C VAL A 101 -4.98 -10.99 8.78
N ASP A 102 -4.30 -11.56 7.79
CA ASP A 102 -3.62 -12.87 7.89
C ASP A 102 -2.61 -12.93 9.05
N PRO A 103 -1.75 -11.92 9.32
CA PRO A 103 -0.83 -11.96 10.45
C PRO A 103 -1.52 -12.02 11.82
N SER A 104 -2.80 -11.67 11.89
CA SER A 104 -3.63 -11.70 13.10
C SER A 104 -4.40 -13.02 13.27
N GLN A 105 -4.34 -13.93 12.29
CA GLN A 105 -4.93 -15.28 12.36
C GLN A 105 -4.01 -16.25 13.14
N LYS A 106 -3.83 -16.01 14.44
CA LYS A 106 -2.93 -16.79 15.30
C LYS A 106 -3.63 -17.86 16.16
N GLY A 107 -4.96 -17.93 16.10
CA GLY A 107 -5.76 -18.85 16.91
C GLY A 107 -5.83 -20.27 16.33
N LYS A 108 -6.27 -21.24 17.15
CA LYS A 108 -6.55 -22.63 16.71
C LYS A 108 -7.60 -22.68 15.60
N TYR A 109 -8.52 -21.71 15.59
CA TYR A 109 -9.55 -21.54 14.58
C TYR A 109 -9.41 -20.18 13.91
N ALA A 110 -9.79 -20.10 12.63
CA ALA A 110 -9.81 -18.84 11.90
C ALA A 110 -10.87 -17.90 12.48
N ALA A 111 -10.45 -16.71 12.89
CA ALA A 111 -11.37 -15.66 13.33
C ALA A 111 -12.07 -15.04 12.12
N PRO A 112 -13.33 -14.59 12.25
CA PRO A 112 -14.02 -13.89 11.17
C PRO A 112 -13.25 -12.64 10.73
N VAL A 113 -13.10 -12.45 9.41
CA VAL A 113 -12.36 -11.32 8.83
C VAL A 113 -12.92 -9.98 9.30
N MET A 114 -14.24 -9.84 9.40
CA MET A 114 -14.88 -8.64 9.93
C MET A 114 -14.41 -8.30 11.35
N THR A 115 -14.28 -9.31 12.22
CA THR A 115 -13.80 -9.14 13.59
C THR A 115 -12.35 -8.65 13.63
N LEU A 116 -11.49 -9.23 12.79
CA LEU A 116 -10.09 -8.81 12.70
C LEU A 116 -9.96 -7.41 12.10
N ALA A 117 -10.69 -7.13 11.02
CA ALA A 117 -10.72 -5.84 10.35
C ALA A 117 -11.12 -4.71 11.30
N LYS A 118 -12.18 -4.92 12.09
CA LYS A 118 -12.62 -3.95 13.11
C LYS A 118 -11.52 -3.66 14.14
N ARG A 119 -10.80 -4.68 14.61
CA ARG A 119 -9.68 -4.52 15.55
C ARG A 119 -8.50 -3.76 14.95
N MET A 120 -8.28 -3.90 13.64
CA MET A 120 -7.19 -3.24 12.92
C MET A 120 -7.56 -1.87 12.35
N GLY A 121 -8.81 -1.43 12.54
CA GLY A 121 -9.32 -0.18 11.98
C GLY A 121 -9.43 -0.20 10.46
N ILE A 122 -9.55 -1.37 9.83
CA ILE A 122 -9.79 -1.48 8.39
C ILE A 122 -11.21 -0.96 8.10
N PRO A 123 -11.41 -0.05 7.14
CA PRO A 123 -12.74 0.43 6.78
C PRO A 123 -13.69 -0.71 6.37
N ALA A 124 -14.93 -0.68 6.87
CA ALA A 124 -15.92 -1.74 6.65
C ALA A 124 -16.16 -2.04 5.16
N VAL A 125 -16.23 -1.00 4.33
CA VAL A 125 -16.39 -1.12 2.87
C VAL A 125 -15.34 -2.01 2.21
N LEU A 126 -14.11 -2.09 2.75
CA LEU A 126 -13.07 -2.96 2.21
C LEU A 126 -13.35 -4.43 2.51
N VAL A 127 -13.93 -4.72 3.68
CA VAL A 127 -14.34 -6.07 4.06
C VAL A 127 -15.51 -6.52 3.20
N ASP A 128 -16.48 -5.63 2.98
CA ASP A 128 -17.66 -5.89 2.15
C ASP A 128 -17.26 -6.13 0.70
N VAL A 129 -16.40 -5.28 0.13
CA VAL A 129 -15.84 -5.49 -1.23
C VAL A 129 -15.06 -6.79 -1.33
N ARG A 130 -14.24 -7.12 -0.33
CA ARG A 130 -13.50 -8.39 -0.31
C ARG A 130 -14.44 -9.59 -0.30
N MET A 131 -15.55 -9.50 0.43
CA MET A 131 -16.56 -10.57 0.46
C MET A 131 -17.28 -10.70 -0.87
N ALA A 132 -17.79 -9.59 -1.40
CA ALA A 132 -18.51 -9.56 -2.66
C ALA A 132 -17.65 -10.07 -3.81
N ALA A 133 -16.43 -9.55 -3.96
CA ALA A 133 -15.50 -9.92 -5.03
C ALA A 133 -15.01 -11.38 -4.97
N SER A 134 -15.07 -12.05 -3.81
CA SER A 134 -14.58 -13.42 -3.65
C SER A 134 -15.68 -14.47 -3.74
N HIS A 135 -16.91 -14.14 -3.31
CA HIS A 135 -17.97 -15.13 -3.09
C HIS A 135 -19.35 -14.70 -3.60
N GLN A 136 -19.51 -13.47 -4.07
CA GLN A 136 -20.78 -12.94 -4.57
C GLN A 136 -20.58 -12.30 -5.94
N GLU A 137 -21.51 -11.41 -6.33
CA GLU A 137 -21.38 -10.65 -7.55
C GLU A 137 -20.25 -9.62 -7.47
N MET A 138 -19.51 -9.49 -8.57
CA MET A 138 -18.45 -8.50 -8.72
C MET A 138 -18.99 -7.09 -8.42
N PRO A 139 -18.37 -6.31 -7.51
CA PRO A 139 -18.83 -4.94 -7.24
C PRO A 139 -18.81 -4.04 -8.48
N ALA A 140 -19.71 -3.05 -8.52
CA ALA A 140 -19.72 -2.02 -9.55
C ALA A 140 -18.42 -1.20 -9.52
N LEU A 141 -17.97 -0.71 -10.67
CA LEU A 141 -16.70 0.02 -10.79
C LEU A 141 -16.65 1.27 -9.89
N ALA A 142 -17.76 1.99 -9.74
CA ALA A 142 -17.84 3.15 -8.85
C ALA A 142 -17.55 2.79 -7.37
N LEU A 143 -18.06 1.65 -6.88
CA LEU A 143 -17.79 1.18 -5.52
C LEU A 143 -16.33 0.77 -5.37
N LEU A 144 -15.74 0.12 -6.38
CA LEU A 144 -14.32 -0.27 -6.38
C LEU A 144 -13.38 0.94 -6.38
N ARG A 145 -13.70 2.00 -7.14
CA ARG A 145 -12.96 3.27 -7.09
C ARG A 145 -13.00 3.87 -5.70
N HIS A 146 -14.18 3.98 -5.08
CA HIS A 146 -14.31 4.47 -3.72
C HIS A 146 -13.54 3.61 -2.71
N ALA A 147 -13.69 2.29 -2.77
CA ALA A 147 -12.96 1.37 -1.90
C ALA A 147 -11.44 1.51 -2.06
N SER A 148 -10.93 1.71 -3.28
CA SER A 148 -9.49 1.92 -3.51
C SER A 148 -8.97 3.19 -2.82
N GLU A 149 -9.74 4.27 -2.75
CA GLU A 149 -9.37 5.50 -2.02
C GLU A 149 -9.31 5.24 -0.51
N ARG A 150 -10.33 4.55 0.02
CA ARG A 150 -10.37 4.16 1.44
C ARG A 150 -9.19 3.24 1.80
N ALA A 151 -8.83 2.32 0.92
CA ALA A 151 -7.69 1.41 1.10
C ALA A 151 -6.36 2.17 1.08
N LEU A 152 -6.16 3.09 0.13
CA LEU A 152 -4.95 3.90 0.05
C LEU A 152 -4.77 4.79 1.28
N GLN A 153 -5.83 5.48 1.72
CA GLN A 153 -5.78 6.28 2.95
C GLN A 153 -5.37 5.41 4.16
N TRP A 154 -5.98 4.23 4.30
CA TRP A 154 -5.64 3.33 5.40
C TRP A 154 -4.20 2.84 5.31
N LEU A 155 -3.69 2.49 4.13
CA LEU A 155 -2.30 2.06 3.93
C LEU A 155 -1.30 3.19 4.21
N PHE A 156 -1.60 4.42 3.78
CA PHE A 156 -0.78 5.60 4.04
C PHE A 156 -0.62 5.82 5.54
N GLU A 157 -1.71 5.81 6.30
CA GLU A 157 -1.67 5.95 7.76
C GLU A 157 -0.98 4.77 8.45
N ARG A 158 -1.45 3.55 8.16
CA ARG A 158 -1.08 2.35 8.91
C ARG A 158 0.36 1.91 8.71
N TYR A 159 0.89 2.12 7.50
CA TYR A 159 2.24 1.70 7.12
C TYR A 159 3.15 2.89 6.86
N TRP A 160 2.84 3.76 5.89
CA TRP A 160 3.80 4.75 5.39
C TRP A 160 4.11 5.84 6.41
N HIS A 161 3.08 6.48 6.98
CA HIS A 161 3.25 7.53 7.99
C HIS A 161 3.77 6.94 9.30
N ALA A 162 3.23 5.79 9.75
CA ALA A 162 3.73 5.09 10.93
C ALA A 162 5.22 4.75 10.82
N GLN A 163 5.67 4.17 9.69
CA GLN A 163 7.06 3.81 9.46
C GLN A 163 7.96 5.06 9.36
N ALA A 164 7.50 6.11 8.69
CA ALA A 164 8.25 7.37 8.59
C ALA A 164 8.45 8.01 9.97
N ASN A 165 7.43 8.00 10.81
CA ASN A 165 7.50 8.51 12.18
C ASN A 165 8.48 7.69 13.02
N GLN A 166 8.44 6.35 12.95
CA GLN A 166 9.41 5.49 13.63
C GLN A 166 10.86 5.80 13.21
N LEU A 167 11.10 5.97 11.92
CA LEU A 167 12.45 6.32 11.41
C LEU A 167 12.92 7.69 11.90
N ARG A 168 12.02 8.68 11.97
CA ARG A 168 12.32 10.02 12.50
C ARG A 168 12.70 9.95 13.97
N GLU A 169 11.95 9.21 14.78
CA GLU A 169 12.24 9.06 16.21
C GLU A 169 13.55 8.32 16.47
N LEU A 170 13.83 7.25 15.70
CA LEU A 170 15.11 6.54 15.78
C LEU A 170 16.30 7.45 15.43
N ARG A 171 16.18 8.28 14.38
CA ARG A 171 17.21 9.24 13.99
C ARG A 171 17.43 10.30 15.07
N ARG A 172 16.36 10.85 15.65
CA ARG A 172 16.44 11.80 16.77
C ARG A 172 17.11 11.18 17.99
N GLY A 173 16.76 9.94 18.33
CA GLY A 173 17.39 9.19 19.42
C GLY A 173 18.89 9.01 19.20
N ALA A 174 19.29 8.59 18.00
CA ALA A 174 20.69 8.40 17.64
C ALA A 174 21.48 9.72 17.68
N GLN A 175 20.89 10.82 17.20
CA GLN A 175 21.52 12.16 17.26
C GLN A 175 21.74 12.62 18.69
N ARG A 176 20.76 12.44 19.59
CA ARG A 176 20.91 12.78 21.02
C ARG A 176 22.02 11.98 21.67
N ALA A 177 22.02 10.66 21.48
CA ALA A 177 23.07 9.80 22.03
C ALA A 177 24.47 10.19 21.54
N ALA A 178 24.60 10.56 20.26
CA ALA A 178 25.87 11.04 19.70
C ALA A 178 26.29 12.39 20.32
N GLN A 179 25.35 13.31 20.54
CA GLN A 179 25.63 14.60 21.19
C GLN A 179 26.06 14.42 22.66
N ASP A 180 25.44 13.50 23.37
CA ASP A 180 25.77 13.22 24.77
C ASP A 180 27.17 12.61 24.89
N LEU A 181 27.57 11.74 23.95
CA LEU A 181 28.94 11.21 23.88
C LEU A 181 29.98 12.30 23.64
N VAL A 182 29.73 13.22 22.69
CA VAL A 182 30.65 14.33 22.38
C VAL A 182 30.78 15.31 23.55
N ARG A 183 29.77 15.43 24.41
CA ARG A 183 29.79 16.31 25.59
C ARG A 183 30.41 15.66 26.84
N ALA A 184 30.57 14.34 26.83
CA ALA A 184 31.18 13.60 27.93
C ALA A 184 32.72 13.55 27.83
N GLU A 185 33.29 14.02 26.72
CA GLU A 185 34.72 14.24 26.48
C GLU A 185 35.10 15.71 26.77
#